data_AF-A0AAJ1PAU3-F1
#
_entry.id   AF-A0AAJ1PAU3-F1
#
_cell.length_a   1.000
_cell.length_b   1.000
_cell.length_c   1.000
_cell.angle_alpha   90.00
_cell.angle_beta   90.00
_cell.angle_gamma   90.00
#
_symmetry.space_group_name_H-M   'P 1'
#
loop_
_entity.id
_entity.type
_entity.pdbx_description
1 polymer ?
#
loop_
_entity_poly.entity_id
_entity_poly.type
_entity_poly.pdbx_seq_one_letter_code
_entity_poly.pdbx_strand_id
1 'polypeptide(L)' 'MPIEYLSFTEVAGRLGVKTGALATYKLPQPDATIGRTRGWLPETIDQWNAQRPGRGVGGGRPRKKAE' A
#
# COMPACT_ATOMS: atom_id res chain seq x y z
N MET A 1 -2.02 18.63 -16.21
CA MET A 1 -2.53 17.28 -15.89
C MET A 1 -2.81 17.25 -14.39
N PRO A 2 -3.92 16.63 -13.93
CA PRO A 2 -4.22 16.53 -12.51
C PRO A 2 -3.25 15.57 -11.81
N ILE A 3 -2.99 15.81 -10.53
CA ILE A 3 -2.22 14.89 -9.67
C ILE A 3 -3.22 13.94 -9.02
N GLU A 4 -3.05 12.63 -9.22
CA GLU A 4 -3.90 11.60 -8.65
C GLU A 4 -3.26 11.04 -7.38
N TYR A 5 -4.03 11.06 -6.28
CA TYR A 5 -3.61 10.51 -4.98
C TYR A 5 -4.41 9.25 -4.68
N LEU A 6 -3.71 8.21 -4.23
CA LEU A 6 -4.29 6.96 -3.76
C LEU A 6 -4.88 7.15 -2.36
N SER A 7 -6.16 6.82 -2.22
CA SER A 7 -6.81 6.66 -0.92
C SER A 7 -6.30 5.41 -0.19
N PHE A 8 -6.57 5.31 1.11
CA PHE A 8 -6.20 4.15 1.93
C PHE A 8 -6.64 2.80 1.35
N THR A 9 -7.82 2.75 0.73
CA THR A 9 -8.34 1.54 0.08
C THR A 9 -7.58 1.20 -1.19
N GLU A 10 -7.20 2.20 -1.98
CA GLU A 10 -6.41 2.02 -3.19
C GLU A 10 -4.99 1.61 -2.89
N VAL A 11 -4.38 2.15 -1.82
CA VAL A 11 -3.09 1.68 -1.30
C VAL A 11 -3.16 0.20 -0.94
N ALA A 12 -4.24 -0.24 -0.27
CA ALA A 12 -4.42 -1.65 0.07
C ALA A 12 -4.54 -2.53 -1.19
N GLY A 13 -5.31 -2.07 -2.18
CA GLY A 13 -5.46 -2.72 -3.48
C GLY A 13 -4.13 -2.84 -4.23
N ARG A 14 -3.33 -1.77 -4.27
CA ARG A 14 -2.00 -1.72 -4.90
C ARG A 14 -1.03 -2.70 -4.27
N LEU A 15 -1.07 -2.83 -2.94
CA LEU A 15 -0.21 -3.74 -2.18
C LEU A 15 -0.74 -5.19 -2.16
N GLY A 16 -1.94 -5.45 -2.68
CA GLY A 16 -2.57 -6.77 -2.63
C GLY A 16 -2.91 -7.24 -1.21
N VAL A 17 -3.09 -6.30 -0.27
CA VAL A 17 -3.41 -6.58 1.14
C VAL A 17 -4.83 -6.16 1.49
N LYS A 18 -5.39 -6.76 2.53
CA LYS A 18 -6.67 -6.29 3.09
C LYS A 18 -6.47 -4.95 3.78
N THR A 19 -7.45 -4.05 3.69
CA THR A 19 -7.44 -2.75 4.37
C THR A 19 -7.20 -2.86 5.88
N GLY A 20 -7.75 -3.89 6.53
CA GLY A 20 -7.49 -4.17 7.94
C GLY A 20 -6.04 -4.53 8.25
N ALA A 21 -5.36 -5.27 7.35
CA ALA A 21 -3.94 -5.57 7.50
C ALA A 21 -3.06 -4.34 7.22
N LEU A 22 -3.48 -3.49 6.28
CA LEU A 22 -2.83 -2.22 5.99
C LEU A 22 -2.85 -1.28 7.21
N ALA A 23 -3.92 -1.29 8.01
CA ALA A 23 -4.03 -0.49 9.23
C ALA A 23 -2.98 -0.85 10.30
N THR A 24 -2.46 -2.08 10.27
CA THR A 24 -1.36 -2.51 11.14
C THR A 24 0.01 -2.06 10.63
N TYR A 25 0.10 -1.62 9.37
CA TYR A 25 1.37 -1.20 8.79
C TYR A 25 1.71 0.22 9.20
N LYS A 26 2.99 0.45 9.46
CA LYS A 26 3.54 1.81 9.59
C LYS A 26 3.70 2.40 8.19
N LEU A 27 2.58 2.90 7.66
CA LEU A 27 2.52 3.61 6.39
C LEU A 27 3.39 4.88 6.43
N PRO A 28 3.90 5.31 5.26
CA PRO A 28 4.62 6.57 5.17
C PRO A 28 3.67 7.74 5.44
N GLN A 29 4.24 8.92 5.67
CA GLN A 29 3.45 10.14 5.80
C GLN A 29 2.59 10.36 4.54
N PRO A 30 1.32 10.76 4.67
CA PRO A 30 0.49 11.04 3.51
C PRO A 30 0.96 12.30 2.78
N ASP A 31 1.02 12.23 1.45
CA ASP A 31 1.37 13.35 0.57
C ASP A 31 0.25 14.40 0.52
N ALA A 32 -1.00 13.97 0.70
CA ALA A 32 -2.16 14.84 0.79
C ALA A 32 -3.09 14.42 1.92
N THR A 33 -3.72 15.38 2.58
CA THR A 33 -4.79 15.12 3.56
C THR A 33 -6.01 15.95 3.20
N ILE A 34 -7.14 15.27 2.98
CA ILE A 34 -8.42 15.86 2.63
C ILE A 34 -9.38 15.60 3.80
N GLY A 35 -9.44 16.54 4.74
CA GLY A 35 -10.19 16.38 5.99
C GLY A 35 -9.67 15.20 6.80
N ARG A 36 -10.44 14.10 6.85
CA ARG A 36 -10.03 12.85 7.53
C ARG A 36 -9.37 11.83 6.59
N THR A 37 -9.51 12.03 5.28
CA THR A 37 -8.97 11.14 4.27
C THR A 37 -7.51 11.46 4.04
N ARG A 38 -6.67 10.41 4.04
CA ARG A 38 -5.25 10.48 3.73
C ARG A 38 -5.03 9.97 2.31
N GLY A 39 -4.25 10.70 1.54
CA GLY A 39 -3.88 10.41 0.17
C GLY A 39 -2.36 10.24 0.05
N TRP A 40 -1.95 9.25 -0.73
CA TRP A 40 -0.55 9.01 -1.04
C TRP A 40 -0.33 9.03 -2.55
N LEU A 41 0.83 9.50 -2.99
CA LEU A 41 1.23 9.31 -4.37
C LEU A 41 1.52 7.83 -4.61
N PRO A 42 1.24 7.31 -5.82
CA PRO A 42 1.65 5.98 -6.22
C PRO A 42 3.15 5.75 -5.97
N GLU A 43 3.98 6.73 -6.31
CA GLU A 43 5.43 6.69 -6.13
C GLU A 43 5.83 6.59 -4.66
N THR A 44 5.19 7.33 -3.76
CA THR A 44 5.44 7.27 -2.31
C THR A 44 5.17 5.87 -1.76
N ILE A 45 4.07 5.24 -2.19
CA ILE A 45 3.74 3.87 -1.78
C ILE A 45 4.70 2.84 -2.38
N ASP A 46 5.09 2.98 -3.65
CA ASP A 46 6.02 2.06 -4.30
C ASP A 46 7.41 2.13 -3.65
N GLN A 47 7.93 3.34 -3.39
CA GLN A 47 9.21 3.53 -2.70
C GLN A 47 9.17 2.98 -1.27
N TRP A 48 8.09 3.24 -0.53
CA TRP A 48 7.91 2.68 0.80
C TRP A 48 7.81 1.16 0.77
N ASN A 49 7.08 0.59 -0.19
CA ASN A 49 6.92 -0.86 -0.32
C ASN A 49 8.26 -1.53 -0.66
N ALA A 50 9.08 -0.91 -1.51
CA ALA A 50 10.43 -1.37 -1.83
C ALA A 50 11.39 -1.32 -0.63
N GLN A 51 11.24 -0.32 0.24
CA GLN A 51 12.10 -0.11 1.42
C GLN A 51 11.54 -0.74 2.70
N ARG A 52 10.37 -1.39 2.63
CA ARG A 52 9.66 -1.89 3.81
C ARG A 52 10.47 -2.96 4.54
N PRO A 53 10.82 -2.77 5.83
CA PRO A 53 11.51 -3.78 6.61
C PRO A 53 10.54 -4.88 7.02
N GLY A 54 10.48 -5.97 6.24
CA GLY A 54 9.68 -7.16 6.55
C GLY A 54 9.58 -8.19 5.42
N ARG A 55 10.35 -9.28 5.56
CA ARG A 55 10.19 -10.63 4.97
C ARG A 55 9.45 -10.73 3.62
N GLY A 56 10.02 -10.16 2.57
CA GLY A 56 9.73 -10.55 1.19
C GLY A 56 9.13 -9.44 0.33
N VAL A 57 9.91 -9.01 -0.65
CA VAL A 57 9.51 -8.41 -1.94
C VAL A 57 8.60 -9.35 -2.78
N GLY A 58 7.77 -10.17 -2.12
CA GLY A 58 7.06 -11.33 -2.65
C GLY A 58 6.17 -12.01 -1.60
N GLY A 59 5.54 -11.24 -0.68
CA GLY A 59 4.66 -11.76 0.37
C GLY A 59 3.33 -12.37 -0.11
N GLY A 60 3.22 -12.69 -1.41
CA GLY A 60 2.15 -13.54 -1.90
C GLY A 60 2.46 -14.98 -1.50
N ARG A 61 1.61 -15.56 -0.64
CA ARG A 61 1.61 -17.02 -0.40
C ARG A 61 1.65 -17.71 -1.78
N PRO A 62 2.67 -18.54 -2.10
CA PRO A 62 2.68 -19.25 -3.38
C PRO A 62 1.38 -20.03 -3.47
N ARG A 63 0.64 -19.82 -4.57
CA ARG A 63 -0.58 -20.61 -4.82
C ARG A 63 -0.15 -22.08 -4.86
N LYS A 64 -0.70 -22.88 -3.94
CA LYS A 64 -0.54 -24.34 -3.96
C LYS A 64 -1.10 -24.81 -5.31
N LYS A 65 -0.27 -25.40 -6.18
CA LYS A 65 -0.80 -26.14 -7.33
C LYS A 65 -1.61 -27.31 -6.78
N ALA A 66 -2.86 -27.40 -7.20
CA ALA A 66 -3.66 -28.61 -7.00
C ALA A 66 -3.13 -29.66 -7.98
N GLU A 67 -2.80 -30.83 -7.45
CA GLU A 67 -2.64 -32.08 -8.20
C GLU A 67 -4.01 -32.71 -8.41
#